data_AF-A0AA51PID4-F1
#
_entry.id   AF-A0AA51PID4-F1
#
_cell.length_a   1.000
_cell.length_b   1.000
_cell.length_c   1.000
_cell.angle_alpha   90.00
_cell.angle_beta   90.00
_cell.angle_gamma   90.00
#
_symmetry.space_group_name_H-M   'P 1'
#
loop_
_entity.id
_entity.type
_entity.pdbx_description
1 polymer ?
#
loop_
_entity_poly.entity_id
_entity_poly.type
_entity_poly.pdbx_seq_one_letter_code
_entity_poly.pdbx_strand_id
1 'polypeptide(L)' 'QADFKVFAEVGKAPAASLPHALRWYNQIASYSAAEKKTFPEGVSPLCAGAKTT' A
#
# COMPACT_ATOMS: atom_id res chain seq x y z
N GLN A 1 3.06 -7.99 1.86
CA GLN A 1 3.20 -6.53 1.65
C GLN A 1 1.85 -5.92 1.23
N ALA A 2 1.11 -5.32 2.17
CA ALA A 2 -0.26 -4.82 1.92
C ALA A 2 -0.26 -3.43 1.28
N ASP A 3 0.56 -2.50 1.76
CA ASP A 3 0.60 -1.11 1.29
C ASP A 3 0.94 -0.99 -0.19
N PHE A 4 1.91 -1.76 -0.69
CA PHE A 4 2.26 -1.73 -2.12
C PHE A 4 1.15 -2.28 -3.02
N LYS A 5 0.36 -3.25 -2.53
CA LYS A 5 -0.82 -3.74 -3.26
C LYS A 5 -1.87 -2.65 -3.35
N VAL A 6 -2.23 -2.03 -2.22
CA VAL A 6 -3.20 -0.91 -2.21
C VAL A 6 -2.69 0.27 -3.03
N PHE A 7 -1.38 0.56 -2.97
CA PHE A 7 -0.77 1.65 -3.74
C PHE A 7 -0.88 1.41 -5.25
N ALA A 8 -0.70 0.16 -5.69
CA ALA A 8 -0.92 -0.22 -7.09
C ALA A 8 -2.39 -0.07 -7.51
N GLU A 9 -3.34 -0.48 -6.66
CA GLU A 9 -4.78 -0.33 -6.92
C GLU A 9 -5.23 1.14 -6.98
N VAL A 10 -4.65 2.00 -6.13
CA VAL A 10 -4.94 3.45 -6.13
C VAL A 10 -4.47 4.08 -7.45
N GLY A 11 -3.32 3.66 -7.98
CA GLY A 11 -2.82 3.96 -9.32
C GLY A 11 -2.40 5.41 -9.59
N LYS A 12 -2.97 6.39 -8.90
CA LYS A 12 -2.69 7.82 -9.04
C LYS A 12 -2.81 8.56 -7.71
N ALA A 13 -2.19 9.73 -7.62
CA ALA A 13 -2.23 10.55 -6.41
C ALA A 13 -3.68 10.87 -5.99
N PRO A 14 -4.06 10.59 -4.73
CA PRO A 14 -5.36 10.95 -4.18
C PRO A 14 -5.59 12.47 -4.17
N ALA A 15 -6.85 12.90 -4.16
CA ALA A 15 -7.20 14.31 -4.06
C ALA A 15 -6.69 14.96 -2.76
N ALA A 16 -6.32 16.24 -2.82
CA ALA A 16 -5.83 16.99 -1.65
C ALA A 16 -6.85 17.14 -0.52
N SER A 17 -8.14 16.92 -0.81
CA SER A 17 -9.21 16.82 0.19
C SER A 17 -9.13 15.58 1.08
N LEU A 18 -8.27 14.60 0.74
CA LEU A 18 -8.01 13.40 1.52
C LEU A 18 -6.58 13.45 2.09
N PRO A 19 -6.33 14.28 3.13
CA PRO A 19 -4.97 14.59 3.58
C PRO A 19 -4.21 13.35 4.06
N HIS A 20 -4.90 12.40 4.69
CA HIS A 20 -4.27 11.16 5.17
C HIS A 20 -3.91 10.22 4.03
N ALA A 21 -4.79 10.10 3.02
CA ALA A 21 -4.55 9.25 1.86
C ALA A 21 -3.41 9.81 1.00
N LEU A 22 -3.39 11.13 0.79
CA LEU A 22 -2.30 11.79 0.06
C LEU A 22 -0.97 11.69 0.81
N ARG A 23 -0.95 11.90 2.14
CA ARG A 23 0.24 11.72 2.96
C ARG A 23 0.79 10.30 2.83
N TRP A 24 -0.06 9.29 2.99
CA TRP A 24 0.33 7.90 2.85
C TRP A 24 0.83 7.59 1.43
N TYR A 25 0.13 8.04 0.38
CA TYR A 25 0.53 7.81 -1.01
C TYR A 25 1.93 8.37 -1.29
N ASN A 26 2.20 9.61 -0.87
CA ASN A 26 3.51 10.23 -1.02
C ASN A 26 4.60 9.49 -0.23
N GLN A 27 4.27 9.01 0.97
CA GLN A 27 5.19 8.21 1.76
C GLN A 27 5.53 6.87 1.08
N ILE A 28 4.54 6.13 0.60
CA ILE A 28 4.76 4.85 -0.10
C ILE A 28 5.50 5.06 -1.44
N ALA A 29 5.20 6.15 -2.15
CA ALA A 29 5.89 6.52 -3.39
C ALA A 29 7.37 6.87 -3.17
N SER A 30 7.73 7.39 -2.00
CA SER A 30 9.12 7.79 -1.68
C SER A 30 10.09 6.62 -1.52
N TYR A 31 9.59 5.41 -1.23
CA TYR A 31 10.45 4.23 -1.07
C TYR A 31 11.05 3.77 -2.40
N SER A 32 12.35 3.50 -2.38
CA SER A 32 13.07 2.89 -3.50
C SER A 32 12.74 1.41 -3.66
N ALA A 33 12.90 0.85 -4.86
CA ALA A 33 12.63 -0.57 -5.11
C ALA A 33 13.46 -1.53 -4.24
N ALA A 34 14.64 -1.10 -3.76
CA ALA A 34 15.47 -1.87 -2.86
C ALA A 34 14.85 -1.93 -1.44
N GLU A 35 14.39 -0.80 -0.92
CA GLU A 35 13.70 -0.73 0.38
C GLU A 35 12.38 -1.48 0.33
N LYS A 36 11.65 -1.43 -0.79
CA LYS A 36 10.41 -2.21 -0.97
C LYS A 36 10.61 -3.71 -0.73
N LYS A 37 11.79 -4.26 -1.03
CA LYS A 37 12.09 -5.69 -0.81
C LYS A 37 12.38 -6.05 0.64
N THR A 38 12.68 -5.07 1.51
CA THR A 38 12.97 -5.31 2.93
C THR A 38 11.71 -5.30 3.80
N PHE A 39 10.56 -4.88 3.27
CA PHE A 39 9.32 -4.88 4.04
C PHE A 39 8.81 -6.31 4.25
N PRO A 40 8.41 -6.66 5.48
CA PRO A 40 7.99 -8.01 5.82
C PRO A 40 6.80 -8.45 4.96
N GLU A 41 6.92 -9.66 4.41
CA GLU A 41 5.81 -10.38 3.81
C GLU A 41 4.93 -10.97 4.92
N GLY A 42 4.25 -10.10 5.67
CA GLY A 42 3.25 -10.50 6.64
C GLY A 42 1.89 -10.82 6.01
N VAL A 43 1.03 -11.48 6.80
CA VAL A 43 -0.39 -11.69 6.47
C VAL A 43 -1.03 -10.33 6.22
N SER A 44 -1.32 -10.04 4.95
CA SER A 44 -2.08 -8.84 4.60
C SER A 44 -3.52 -9.03 5.07
N PRO A 45 -4.11 -8.06 5.79
CA PRO A 45 -5.53 -8.14 6.15
C PRO A 45 -6.44 -8.19 4.91
N LEU A 46 -5.96 -7.77 3.73
CA LEU A 46 -6.64 -7.95 2.45
C LEU A 46 -6.78 -9.42 2.04
N CYS A 47 -5.82 -10.26 2.43
CA CYS A 47 -5.83 -11.70 2.19
C CYS A 47 -6.49 -12.47 3.34
N ALA A 48 -6.60 -11.88 4.54
CA ALA A 48 -7.15 -12.53 5.73
C ALA A 48 -8.68 -12.77 5.64
N GLY A 49 -9.39 -12.08 4.74
CA GLY A 49 -10.82 -12.30 4.48
C GLY A 49 -11.14 -13.22 3.30
N ALA A 50 -10.13 -13.82 2.66
CA ALA A 50 -10.37 -14.76 1.56
C ALA A 50 -11.05 -16.02 2.11
N LYS A 51 -12.31 -16.23 1.72
CA LYS A 51 -13.15 -17.33 2.22
C LYS A 51 -12.45 -18.68 2.02
N THR A 52 -12.37 -19.48 3.09
CA THR A 52 -12.02 -20.91 3.02
C THR A 52 -13.13 -21.63 2.24
N THR A 53 -12.77 -22.25 1.12
CA THR A 53 -13.67 -23.15 0.36
C THR A 53 -13.89 -24.44 1.12
#